data_AF-A0A918LSB5-F1
#
_entry.id   AF-A0A918LSB5-F1
#
_cell.length_a   1.000
_cell.length_b   1.000
_cell.length_c   1.000
_cell.angle_alpha   90.00
_cell.angle_beta   90.00
_cell.angle_gamma   90.00
#
_symmetry.space_group_name_H-M   'P 1'
#
loop_
_entity.id
_entity.type
_entity.pdbx_description
1 polymer ?
#
loop_
_entity_poly.entity_id
_entity_poly.type
_entity_poly.pdbx_seq_one_letter_code
_entity_poly.pdbx_strand_id
1 'polypeptide(L)'
;MSSAGRRFLGAALTVAGLLLTAACGSDEAGAPHPRPTAGSPSTSPPPEHRTATPTIPAPPPPTPTAPQDPVAAEKDINAGWERFFSPDASVEERAGFVEDGNQYALMIEALATDPESSLLRAHVDAVTFSSDLRATVHYTLYSDGQRVGPDEPGIAVLQDGTWKISFATLCSLTPYGQDVPPAGTCPAVEE
;
A
#
# COMPACT_ATOMS: atom_id res chain seq x y z
N MET A 1 52.39 -6.31 21.04
CA MET A 1 52.06 -6.39 22.48
C MET A 1 50.59 -6.76 22.60
N SER A 2 50.33 -7.83 23.33
CA SER A 2 49.08 -8.62 23.35
C SER A 2 47.91 -7.95 24.05
N SER A 3 46.68 -8.26 23.61
CA SER A 3 45.56 -8.79 24.42
C SER A 3 44.40 -9.13 23.45
N ALA A 4 44.05 -10.40 23.18
CA ALA A 4 43.16 -11.27 23.97
C ALA A 4 41.89 -10.52 24.43
N GLY A 5 40.65 -10.79 24.00
CA GLY A 5 40.01 -12.04 23.58
C GLY A 5 38.90 -12.35 24.58
N ARG A 6 37.64 -12.43 24.13
CA ARG A 6 36.53 -13.07 24.87
C ARG A 6 35.41 -13.46 23.91
N ARG A 7 35.35 -14.77 23.65
CA ARG A 7 34.25 -15.48 22.98
C ARG A 7 33.14 -15.70 24.01
N PHE A 8 31.89 -15.46 23.67
CA PHE A 8 30.75 -15.96 24.43
C PHE A 8 29.97 -16.96 23.58
N LEU A 9 29.86 -18.19 24.12
CA LEU A 9 29.05 -19.29 23.62
C LEU A 9 27.57 -19.06 23.97
N GLY A 10 26.70 -19.20 22.97
CA GLY A 10 25.54 -20.09 22.92
C GLY A 10 24.39 -19.96 23.93
N ALA A 11 23.16 -19.91 23.39
CA ALA A 11 22.08 -20.86 23.72
C ALA A 11 20.95 -20.74 22.69
N ALA A 12 20.73 -21.81 21.92
CA ALA A 12 19.56 -22.00 21.06
C ALA A 12 18.43 -22.63 21.88
N LEU A 13 17.21 -22.12 21.75
CA LEU A 13 15.99 -22.74 22.28
C LEU A 13 14.99 -22.89 21.13
N THR A 14 14.92 -24.10 20.60
CA THR A 14 13.88 -24.59 19.70
C THR A 14 12.62 -24.91 20.50
N VAL A 15 11.47 -24.35 20.11
CA VAL A 15 10.15 -24.81 20.57
C VAL A 15 9.43 -25.45 19.40
N ALA A 16 9.15 -26.74 19.54
CA ALA A 16 8.41 -27.57 18.61
C ALA A 16 6.89 -27.44 18.82
N GLY A 17 6.14 -27.68 17.75
CA GLY A 17 4.77 -27.26 17.54
C GLY A 17 3.67 -27.98 18.32
N LEU A 18 2.43 -27.56 18.07
CA LEU A 18 1.24 -28.39 18.19
C LEU A 18 0.26 -28.06 17.05
N LEU A 19 -0.19 -29.11 16.36
CA LEU A 19 -1.20 -29.11 15.31
C LEU A 19 -2.62 -29.01 15.90
N LEU A 20 -3.51 -28.25 15.26
CA LEU A 20 -4.95 -28.45 15.38
C LEU A 20 -5.61 -28.32 14.00
N THR A 21 -6.21 -29.43 13.57
CA THR A 21 -7.05 -29.63 12.38
C THR A 21 -8.53 -29.40 12.72
N ALA A 22 -9.25 -28.60 11.94
CA ALA A 22 -10.72 -28.58 11.79
C ALA A 22 -11.06 -27.48 10.75
N ALA A 23 -12.02 -27.57 9.83
CA ALA A 23 -12.96 -28.59 9.42
C ALA A 23 -13.41 -28.28 7.96
N CYS A 24 -13.85 -29.31 7.26
CA CYS A 24 -14.40 -29.31 5.90
C CYS A 24 -15.89 -28.87 5.89
N GLY A 25 -16.37 -28.39 4.74
CA GLY A 25 -17.79 -28.22 4.37
C GLY A 25 -17.96 -27.01 3.44
N SER A 26 -17.91 -27.09 2.11
CA SER A 26 -18.67 -27.86 1.09
C SER A 26 -20.12 -27.38 0.89
N ASP A 27 -20.29 -26.70 -0.26
CA ASP A 27 -21.39 -26.61 -1.24
C ASP A 27 -22.85 -26.84 -0.81
N GLU A 28 -23.75 -25.94 -1.24
CA GLU A 28 -24.88 -26.38 -2.11
C GLU A 28 -25.54 -25.24 -2.90
N ALA A 29 -25.52 -25.41 -4.22
CA ALA A 29 -26.34 -24.73 -5.20
C ALA A 29 -27.74 -25.36 -5.25
N GLY A 30 -28.80 -24.57 -5.46
CA GLY A 30 -30.16 -25.11 -5.54
C GLY A 30 -31.22 -24.17 -6.08
N ALA A 31 -31.21 -23.95 -7.40
CA ALA A 31 -32.41 -23.74 -8.21
C ALA A 31 -32.37 -24.82 -9.31
N PRO A 32 -33.47 -25.50 -9.72
CA PRO A 32 -34.62 -24.82 -10.35
C PRO A 32 -36.03 -25.49 -10.17
N HIS A 33 -37.08 -24.68 -10.39
CA HIS A 33 -38.42 -24.94 -11.01
C HIS A 33 -39.22 -26.25 -10.75
N PRO A 34 -40.56 -26.18 -10.55
CA PRO A 34 -41.45 -26.00 -11.71
C PRO A 34 -42.71 -25.12 -11.53
N ARG A 35 -43.17 -24.65 -12.68
CA ARG A 35 -44.45 -24.01 -13.00
C ARG A 35 -45.65 -24.91 -12.67
N PRO A 36 -46.81 -24.31 -12.34
CA PRO A 36 -48.04 -24.73 -13.00
C PRO A 36 -48.78 -23.55 -13.65
N THR A 37 -49.34 -23.83 -14.82
CA THR A 37 -50.28 -23.03 -15.59
C THR A 37 -51.70 -23.18 -15.06
N ALA A 38 -52.46 -22.07 -15.04
CA ALA A 38 -53.77 -21.88 -15.67
C ALA A 38 -54.77 -21.06 -14.81
N GLY A 39 -55.42 -20.09 -15.46
CA GLY A 39 -56.85 -19.81 -15.26
C GLY A 39 -57.24 -18.57 -14.45
N SER A 40 -57.60 -17.48 -15.14
CA SER A 40 -58.34 -16.28 -14.66
C SER A 40 -59.76 -16.63 -14.14
N PRO A 41 -60.50 -15.76 -13.41
CA PRO A 41 -61.02 -14.48 -13.95
C PRO A 41 -61.07 -13.29 -12.96
N SER A 42 -61.37 -12.13 -13.54
CA SER A 42 -61.57 -10.81 -12.91
C SER A 42 -62.47 -10.78 -11.68
N THR A 43 -62.07 -10.00 -10.69
CA THR A 43 -62.95 -9.27 -9.77
C THR A 43 -62.26 -7.94 -9.46
N SER A 44 -62.88 -6.84 -9.89
CA SER A 44 -62.44 -5.48 -9.56
C SER A 44 -62.72 -5.19 -8.08
N PRO A 45 -61.73 -4.77 -7.28
CA PRO A 45 -61.97 -4.17 -5.98
C PRO A 45 -62.30 -2.67 -6.10
N PRO A 46 -63.00 -2.08 -5.10
CA PRO A 46 -63.34 -0.65 -5.05
C PRO A 46 -62.06 0.22 -4.88
N PRO A 47 -62.14 1.55 -5.10
CA PRO A 47 -60.98 2.43 -4.95
C PRO A 47 -60.62 2.58 -3.47
N GLU A 48 -59.74 1.71 -2.98
CA GLU A 48 -59.06 1.92 -1.73
C GLU A 48 -58.00 3.01 -1.93
N HIS A 49 -58.02 4.01 -1.05
CA HIS A 49 -56.98 5.02 -0.94
C HIS A 49 -55.64 4.32 -0.78
N ARG A 50 -54.87 4.29 -1.86
CA ARG A 50 -53.53 3.72 -1.88
C ARG A 50 -52.64 4.60 -1.01
N THR A 51 -52.48 4.24 0.26
CA THR A 51 -51.38 4.76 1.07
C THR A 51 -50.11 4.34 0.36
N ALA A 52 -49.49 5.29 -0.36
CA ALA A 52 -48.24 5.05 -1.05
C ALA A 52 -47.21 4.60 -0.01
N THR A 53 -46.78 3.33 -0.10
CA THR A 53 -45.63 2.85 0.64
C THR A 53 -44.44 3.71 0.19
N PRO A 54 -43.72 4.40 1.08
CA PRO A 54 -42.56 5.17 0.67
C PRO A 54 -41.57 4.23 0.00
N THR A 55 -41.32 4.43 -1.29
CA THR A 55 -40.24 3.73 -2.00
C THR A 55 -38.94 4.33 -1.50
N ILE A 56 -38.19 3.58 -0.69
CA ILE A 56 -36.84 3.96 -0.32
C ILE A 56 -35.98 3.85 -1.59
N PRO A 57 -35.32 4.93 -2.05
CA PRO A 57 -34.42 4.86 -3.18
C PRO A 57 -33.29 3.88 -2.89
N ALA A 58 -32.96 3.02 -3.85
CA ALA A 58 -31.85 2.09 -3.73
C ALA A 58 -30.53 2.86 -3.50
N PRO A 59 -29.61 2.33 -2.67
CA PRO A 59 -28.30 2.95 -2.49
C PRO A 59 -27.54 2.98 -3.83
N PRO A 60 -26.69 4.00 -4.05
CA PRO A 60 -25.86 4.07 -5.25
C PRO A 60 -24.90 2.87 -5.32
N PRO A 61 -24.48 2.44 -6.52
CA PRO A 61 -23.48 1.39 -6.67
C PRO A 61 -22.15 1.81 -6.00
N PRO A 62 -21.35 0.85 -5.49
CA PRO A 62 -20.05 1.17 -4.90
C PRO A 62 -19.13 1.82 -5.95
N THR A 63 -18.45 2.90 -5.55
CA THR A 63 -17.41 3.52 -6.38
C THR A 63 -16.21 2.58 -6.50
N PRO A 64 -15.59 2.44 -7.68
CA PRO A 64 -14.34 1.70 -7.82
C PRO A 64 -13.29 2.22 -6.85
N THR A 65 -12.64 1.30 -6.14
CA THR A 65 -11.60 1.60 -5.15
C THR A 65 -10.19 1.68 -5.79
N ALA A 66 -10.11 1.74 -7.11
CA ALA A 66 -8.87 1.73 -7.88
C ALA A 66 -8.87 2.84 -8.94
N PRO A 67 -7.68 3.22 -9.46
CA PRO A 67 -7.58 4.21 -10.53
C PRO A 67 -8.31 3.77 -11.79
N GLN A 68 -8.65 4.73 -12.66
CA GLN A 68 -9.29 4.46 -13.94
C GLN A 68 -8.43 3.56 -14.85
N ASP A 69 -7.10 3.71 -14.79
CA ASP A 69 -6.12 2.85 -15.47
C ASP A 69 -5.07 2.37 -14.45
N PRO A 70 -5.33 1.23 -13.78
CA PRO A 70 -4.42 0.69 -12.77
C PRO A 70 -3.06 0.28 -13.33
N VAL A 71 -3.00 -0.15 -14.60
CA VAL A 71 -1.75 -0.62 -15.24
C VAL A 71 -0.84 0.57 -15.54
N ALA A 72 -1.39 1.66 -16.06
CA ALA A 72 -0.63 2.90 -16.23
C ALA A 72 -0.18 3.46 -14.87
N ALA A 73 -1.06 3.49 -13.88
CA ALA A 73 -0.74 3.95 -12.53
C ALA A 73 0.40 3.14 -11.88
N GLU A 74 0.37 1.81 -12.01
CA GLU A 74 1.45 0.94 -11.51
C GLU A 74 2.78 1.23 -12.22
N LYS A 75 2.76 1.44 -13.55
CA LYS A 75 3.96 1.83 -14.30
C LYS A 75 4.53 3.17 -13.83
N ASP A 76 3.68 4.15 -13.58
CA ASP A 76 4.10 5.47 -13.10
C ASP A 76 4.72 5.38 -11.68
N ILE A 77 4.13 4.58 -10.79
CA ILE A 77 4.69 4.29 -9.45
C ILE A 77 6.08 3.66 -9.58
N ASN A 78 6.22 2.61 -10.41
CA ASN A 78 7.51 1.95 -10.63
C ASN A 78 8.58 2.93 -11.11
N ALA A 79 8.26 3.74 -12.13
CA ALA A 79 9.20 4.72 -12.69
C ALA A 79 9.57 5.81 -11.67
N GLY A 80 8.60 6.28 -10.86
CA GLY A 80 8.85 7.28 -9.83
C GLY A 80 9.78 6.77 -8.72
N TRP A 81 9.56 5.54 -8.24
CA TRP A 81 10.45 4.91 -7.25
C TRP A 81 11.85 4.72 -7.82
N GLU A 82 11.99 4.17 -9.03
CA GLU A 82 13.29 4.00 -9.67
C GLU A 82 14.02 5.34 -9.83
N ARG A 83 13.32 6.39 -10.29
CA ARG A 83 13.91 7.71 -10.50
C ARG A 83 14.33 8.37 -9.19
N PHE A 84 13.55 8.23 -8.12
CA PHE A 84 13.88 8.78 -6.80
C PHE A 84 15.17 8.17 -6.22
N PHE A 85 15.34 6.85 -6.32
CA PHE A 85 16.51 6.11 -5.81
C PHE A 85 17.69 6.05 -6.80
N SER A 86 17.56 6.62 -8.00
CA SER A 86 18.64 6.69 -8.98
C SER A 86 19.76 7.62 -8.50
N PRO A 87 21.05 7.26 -8.66
CA PRO A 87 22.16 8.13 -8.29
C PRO A 87 22.23 9.38 -9.17
N ASP A 88 21.71 9.31 -10.40
CA ASP A 88 21.78 10.39 -11.39
C ASP A 88 20.60 11.37 -11.27
N ALA A 89 19.76 11.24 -10.25
CA ALA A 89 18.71 12.22 -9.98
C ALA A 89 19.29 13.48 -9.34
N SER A 90 18.84 14.64 -9.80
CA SER A 90 18.97 15.88 -9.05
C SER A 90 17.98 15.90 -7.87
N VAL A 91 18.21 16.76 -6.88
CA VAL A 91 17.27 16.96 -5.77
C VAL A 91 15.89 17.43 -6.28
N GLU A 92 15.87 18.32 -7.28
CA GLU A 92 14.63 18.81 -7.90
C GLU A 92 13.84 17.69 -8.57
N GLU A 93 14.51 16.81 -9.33
CA GLU A 93 13.85 15.64 -9.93
C GLU A 93 13.30 14.71 -8.85
N ARG A 94 14.06 14.42 -7.79
CA ARG A 94 13.56 13.60 -6.66
C ARG A 94 12.33 14.24 -6.01
N ALA A 95 12.35 15.55 -5.79
CA ALA A 95 11.22 16.28 -5.22
C ALA A 95 9.95 16.18 -6.08
N GLY A 96 10.08 16.05 -7.41
CA GLY A 96 8.94 15.79 -8.31
C GLY A 96 8.22 14.47 -8.03
N PHE A 97 8.91 13.47 -7.48
CA PHE A 97 8.37 12.15 -7.14
C PHE A 97 7.99 11.99 -5.67
N VAL A 98 8.00 13.06 -4.89
CA VAL A 98 7.62 13.06 -3.47
C VAL A 98 6.40 13.96 -3.28
N GLU A 99 5.43 13.49 -2.50
CA GLU A 99 4.28 14.27 -2.02
C GLU A 99 4.77 15.57 -1.35
N ASP A 100 4.34 16.71 -1.90
CA ASP A 100 4.79 18.03 -1.46
C ASP A 100 6.32 18.19 -1.43
N GLY A 101 7.05 17.47 -2.30
CA GLY A 101 8.51 17.30 -2.24
C GLY A 101 9.31 18.60 -2.17
N ASN A 102 8.82 19.70 -2.77
CA ASN A 102 9.47 21.02 -2.69
C ASN A 102 9.55 21.54 -1.24
N GLN A 103 8.58 21.21 -0.38
CA GLN A 103 8.60 21.57 1.04
C GLN A 103 9.65 20.79 1.83
N TYR A 104 10.06 19.62 1.31
CA TYR A 104 10.96 18.69 1.95
C TYR A 104 12.32 18.57 1.24
N ALA A 105 12.67 19.55 0.39
CA ALA A 105 13.89 19.54 -0.42
C ALA A 105 15.17 19.30 0.40
N LEU A 106 15.29 19.89 1.60
CA LEU A 106 16.45 19.67 2.48
C LEU A 106 16.55 18.23 2.99
N MET A 107 15.43 17.57 3.29
CA MET A 107 15.42 16.16 3.71
C MET A 107 15.74 15.23 2.54
N ILE A 108 15.23 15.55 1.34
CA ILE A 108 15.55 14.84 0.10
C ILE A 108 17.05 14.99 -0.24
N GLU A 109 17.61 16.19 -0.09
CA GLU A 109 19.02 16.45 -0.28
C GLU A 109 19.89 15.68 0.72
N ALA A 110 19.50 15.67 2.01
CA ALA A 110 20.18 14.87 3.03
C ALA A 110 20.20 13.39 2.66
N LEU A 111 19.05 12.81 2.27
CA LEU A 111 18.97 11.41 1.79
C LEU A 111 19.86 11.16 0.56
N ALA A 112 19.91 12.11 -0.37
CA ALA A 112 20.64 11.95 -1.63
C ALA A 112 22.16 12.10 -1.48
N THR A 113 22.62 12.79 -0.44
CA THR A 113 24.05 13.11 -0.24
C THR A 113 24.68 12.35 0.93
N ASP A 114 23.89 11.74 1.79
CA ASP A 114 24.36 10.90 2.89
C ASP A 114 25.12 9.64 2.38
N PRO A 115 26.25 9.27 3.01
CA PRO A 115 27.09 8.16 2.55
C PRO A 115 26.40 6.79 2.51
N GLU A 116 25.38 6.54 3.34
CA GLU A 116 24.66 5.27 3.37
C GLU A 116 23.41 5.32 2.49
N SER A 117 22.55 6.35 2.65
CA SER A 117 21.28 6.38 1.94
C SER A 117 21.43 6.70 0.45
N SER A 118 22.50 7.37 0.01
CA SER A 118 22.78 7.61 -1.41
C SER A 118 23.09 6.33 -2.21
N LEU A 119 23.49 5.26 -1.52
CA LEU A 119 23.76 3.95 -2.13
C LEU A 119 22.50 3.11 -2.33
N LEU A 120 21.38 3.51 -1.74
CA LEU A 120 20.14 2.74 -1.80
C LEU A 120 19.59 2.68 -3.22
N ARG A 121 19.11 1.50 -3.59
CA ARG A 121 18.30 1.26 -4.78
C ARG A 121 17.00 0.60 -4.35
N ALA A 122 15.88 1.04 -4.91
CA ALA A 122 14.59 0.41 -4.66
C ALA A 122 14.17 -0.48 -5.82
N HIS A 123 13.57 -1.61 -5.49
CA HIS A 123 12.79 -2.42 -6.41
C HIS A 123 11.36 -2.48 -5.89
N VAL A 124 10.38 -2.15 -6.73
CA VAL A 124 8.97 -2.31 -6.39
C VAL A 124 8.58 -3.76 -6.67
N ASP A 125 8.18 -4.47 -5.63
CA ASP A 125 7.79 -5.89 -5.68
C ASP A 125 6.30 -6.05 -6.01
N ALA A 126 5.46 -5.17 -5.46
CA ALA A 126 4.02 -5.16 -5.72
C ALA A 126 3.38 -3.80 -5.43
N VAL A 127 2.31 -3.48 -6.17
CA VAL A 127 1.46 -2.30 -5.92
C VAL A 127 0.03 -2.76 -5.65
N THR A 128 -0.56 -2.27 -4.56
CA THR A 128 -1.96 -2.52 -4.20
C THR A 128 -2.70 -1.20 -4.05
N PHE A 129 -3.67 -0.94 -4.94
CA PHE A 129 -4.49 0.28 -4.86
C PHE A 129 -5.52 0.18 -3.74
N SER A 130 -5.53 1.19 -2.87
CA SER A 130 -6.49 1.34 -1.77
C SER A 130 -7.57 2.40 -2.08
N SER A 131 -7.31 3.25 -3.08
CA SER A 131 -8.26 4.15 -3.72
C SER A 131 -7.75 4.53 -5.12
N ASP A 132 -8.50 5.38 -5.82
CA ASP A 132 -8.05 6.06 -7.04
C ASP A 132 -6.89 7.06 -6.82
N LEU A 133 -6.62 7.43 -5.56
CA LEU A 133 -5.60 8.41 -5.17
C LEU A 133 -4.49 7.85 -4.25
N ARG A 134 -4.58 6.58 -3.84
CA ARG A 134 -3.64 6.00 -2.87
C ARG A 134 -3.34 4.53 -3.14
N ALA A 135 -2.07 4.15 -3.08
CA ALA A 135 -1.62 2.77 -3.19
C ALA A 135 -0.63 2.40 -2.07
N THR A 136 -0.67 1.15 -1.64
CA THR A 136 0.38 0.51 -0.86
C THR A 136 1.41 -0.06 -1.82
N VAL A 137 2.69 0.23 -1.58
CA VAL A 137 3.81 -0.20 -2.41
C VAL A 137 4.71 -1.11 -1.58
N HIS A 138 4.73 -2.40 -1.91
CA HIS A 138 5.74 -3.31 -1.37
C HIS A 138 7.00 -3.10 -2.19
N TYR A 139 8.08 -2.68 -1.54
CA TYR A 139 9.35 -2.43 -2.19
C TYR A 139 10.49 -2.95 -1.33
N THR A 140 11.56 -3.34 -1.99
CA THR A 140 12.80 -3.78 -1.37
C THR A 140 13.91 -2.79 -1.68
N LEU A 141 14.56 -2.32 -0.63
CA LEU A 141 15.79 -1.52 -0.66
C LEU A 141 17.02 -2.43 -0.68
N TYR A 142 17.94 -2.08 -1.57
CA TYR A 142 19.24 -2.71 -1.72
C TYR A 142 20.34 -1.68 -1.50
N SER A 143 21.39 -2.08 -0.78
CA SER A 143 22.66 -1.35 -0.71
C SER A 143 23.77 -2.31 -1.12
N ASP A 144 24.58 -1.93 -2.11
CA ASP A 144 25.62 -2.79 -2.72
C ASP A 144 25.11 -4.21 -3.08
N GLY A 145 23.89 -4.27 -3.62
CA GLY A 145 23.23 -5.53 -4.02
C GLY A 145 22.70 -6.39 -2.86
N GLN A 146 22.85 -5.97 -1.60
CA GLN A 146 22.29 -6.65 -0.43
C GLN A 146 20.96 -6.02 -0.03
N ARG A 147 19.95 -6.84 0.28
CA ARG A 147 18.68 -6.34 0.84
C ARG A 147 18.94 -5.73 2.22
N VAL A 148 18.45 -4.51 2.44
CA VAL A 148 18.56 -3.80 3.72
C VAL A 148 17.23 -3.47 4.37
N GLY A 149 16.10 -3.67 3.68
CA GLY A 149 14.76 -3.37 4.18
C GLY A 149 13.86 -2.85 3.06
N PRO A 150 12.82 -2.07 3.36
CA PRO A 150 12.07 -2.15 4.61
C PRO A 150 11.30 -3.47 4.72
N ASP A 151 10.87 -3.79 5.92
CA ASP A 151 9.89 -4.88 6.15
C ASP A 151 8.45 -4.36 6.03
N GLU A 152 8.22 -3.08 6.29
CA GLU A 152 6.94 -2.41 6.10
C GLU A 152 6.82 -1.79 4.70
N PRO A 153 5.64 -1.87 4.06
CA PRO A 153 5.44 -1.26 2.75
C PRO A 153 5.40 0.27 2.82
N GLY A 154 5.66 0.89 1.67
CA GLY A 154 5.47 2.32 1.46
C GLY A 154 4.06 2.65 1.01
N ILE A 155 3.78 3.94 0.86
CA ILE A 155 2.54 4.50 0.35
C ILE A 155 2.88 5.41 -0.83
N ALA A 156 2.15 5.23 -1.93
CA ALA A 156 2.09 6.15 -3.05
C ALA A 156 0.79 6.95 -3.00
N VAL A 157 0.85 8.23 -3.38
CA VAL A 157 -0.31 9.11 -3.52
C VAL A 157 -0.32 9.74 -4.90
N LEU A 158 -1.51 9.92 -5.47
CA LEU A 158 -1.67 10.68 -6.72
C LEU A 158 -1.77 12.17 -6.38
N GLN A 159 -0.77 12.96 -6.78
CA GLN A 159 -0.73 14.41 -6.60
C GLN A 159 -0.41 15.09 -7.93
N ASP A 160 -1.22 16.06 -8.32
CA ASP A 160 -1.07 16.82 -9.58
C ASP A 160 -0.96 15.91 -10.83
N GLY A 161 -1.70 14.79 -10.82
CA GLY A 161 -1.69 13.82 -11.91
C GLY A 161 -0.46 12.91 -11.98
N THR A 162 0.42 12.96 -10.98
CA THR A 162 1.61 12.09 -10.88
C THR A 162 1.55 11.25 -9.61
N TRP A 163 1.85 9.95 -9.72
CA TRP A 163 2.02 9.09 -8.55
C TRP A 163 3.35 9.39 -7.86
N LYS A 164 3.30 9.73 -6.58
CA LYS A 164 4.44 10.16 -5.78
C LYS A 164 4.60 9.31 -4.53
N ILE A 165 5.83 9.17 -4.07
CA ILE A 165 6.19 8.67 -2.75
C ILE A 165 5.56 9.58 -1.70
N SER A 166 4.75 9.02 -0.80
CA SER A 166 4.12 9.82 0.26
C SER A 166 5.17 10.42 1.19
N PHE A 167 4.81 11.51 1.87
CA PHE A 167 5.68 12.11 2.89
C PHE A 167 5.98 11.12 4.03
N ALA A 168 5.01 10.31 4.43
CA ALA A 168 5.20 9.27 5.44
C ALA A 168 6.24 8.24 5.02
N THR A 169 6.23 7.81 3.75
CA THR A 169 7.25 6.92 3.21
C THR A 169 8.61 7.61 3.15
N LEU A 170 8.69 8.89 2.74
CA LEU A 170 9.95 9.62 2.77
C LEU A 170 10.55 9.67 4.18
N CYS A 171 9.74 9.95 5.21
CA CYS A 171 10.18 9.92 6.60
C CYS A 171 10.69 8.54 7.04
N SER A 172 10.06 7.45 6.57
CA SER A 172 10.51 6.08 6.89
C SER A 172 11.89 5.73 6.29
N LEU A 173 12.40 6.53 5.36
CA LEU A 173 13.71 6.32 4.74
C LEU A 173 14.87 6.93 5.53
N THR A 174 14.61 7.89 6.43
CA THR A 174 15.70 8.56 7.17
C THR A 174 16.54 7.62 8.03
N PRO A 175 16.02 6.52 8.64
CA PRO A 175 16.85 5.58 9.39
C PRO A 175 17.85 4.76 8.55
N TYR A 176 17.79 4.82 7.22
CA TYR A 176 18.76 4.16 6.34
C TYR A 176 19.99 5.01 6.00
N GLY A 177 20.03 6.25 6.49
CA GLY A 177 21.20 7.12 6.38
C GLY A 177 21.92 7.27 7.73
N GLN A 178 23.18 7.71 7.68
CA GLN A 178 23.96 7.98 8.89
C GLN A 178 23.56 9.31 9.55
N ASP A 179 23.43 10.36 8.74
CA ASP A 179 23.25 11.74 9.17
C ASP A 179 22.05 12.40 8.46
N VAL A 180 20.92 11.68 8.39
CA VAL A 180 19.69 12.16 7.77
C VAL A 180 18.66 12.56 8.84
N PRO A 181 18.57 13.84 9.23
CA PRO A 181 17.59 14.27 10.22
C PRO A 181 16.17 14.21 9.63
N PRO A 182 15.19 13.60 10.34
CA PRO A 182 13.81 13.64 9.91
C PRO A 182 13.26 15.07 10.00
N ALA A 183 12.36 15.42 9.07
CA ALA A 183 11.60 16.65 9.19
C ALA A 183 10.84 16.66 10.51
N GLY A 184 10.70 17.83 11.15
CA GLY A 184 9.99 17.94 12.44
C GLY A 184 8.50 17.56 12.39
N THR A 185 7.94 17.42 11.19
CA THR A 185 6.58 16.94 10.94
C THR A 185 6.50 15.45 10.64
N CYS A 186 7.63 14.73 10.58
CA CYS A 186 7.61 13.28 10.45
C CYS A 186 6.87 12.65 11.64
N PRO A 187 6.05 11.61 11.41
CA PRO A 187 5.42 10.89 12.50
C PRO A 187 6.51 10.29 13.41
N ALA A 188 6.23 10.25 14.72
CA ALA A 188 7.11 9.55 15.64
C ALA A 188 7.14 8.06 15.27
N VAL A 189 8.34 7.49 15.21
CA VAL A 189 8.52 6.04 15.22
C VAL A 189 8.15 5.55 16.62
N GLU A 190 7.00 4.90 16.76
CA GLU A 190 6.65 4.18 17.98
C GLU A 190 7.48 2.88 17.99
N GLU A 191 8.45 2.79 18.91
CA GLU A 191 9.29 1.59 19.16
C GLU A 191 8.54 0.47 19.91
#